data_AF-W4VCX6-F1
#
_entry.id   AF-W4VCX6-F1
#
_cell.length_a   1.000
_cell.length_b   1.000
_cell.length_c   1.000
_cell.angle_alpha   90.00
_cell.angle_beta   90.00
_cell.angle_gamma   90.00
#
_symmetry.space_group_name_H-M   'P 1'
#
loop_
_entity.id
_entity.type
_entity.pdbx_description
1 polymer ?
#
loop_
_entity_poly.entity_id
_entity_poly.type
_entity_poly.pdbx_seq_one_letter_code
_entity_poly.pdbx_strand_id
1 'polypeptide(L)'
;MVAASKDETSYEVVFTIGFLKKDVEKQKDDLEKILLQKFSEDTVKEIMSVVRSKVKDTDVIEARYFYDKKTDQYMYMPKSWPIRGSTITLYVYRKGDKPF
;
A
#
# COMPACT_ATOMS: atom_id res chain seq x y z
N MET A 1 -14.05 -13.40 -31.73
CA MET A 1 -13.04 -12.75 -30.86
C MET A 1 -13.81 -12.05 -29.75
N VAL A 2 -13.87 -12.65 -28.57
CA VAL A 2 -14.62 -12.06 -27.44
C VAL A 2 -13.71 -11.05 -26.76
N ALA A 3 -14.16 -9.81 -26.70
CA ALA A 3 -13.46 -8.71 -26.06
C ALA A 3 -13.14 -9.06 -24.61
N ALA A 4 -11.86 -8.99 -24.24
CA ALA A 4 -11.41 -9.13 -22.87
C ALA A 4 -12.06 -8.03 -22.02
N SER A 5 -12.96 -8.43 -21.11
CA SER A 5 -13.44 -7.57 -20.04
C SER A 5 -12.27 -7.26 -19.11
N LYS A 6 -11.74 -6.06 -19.30
CA LYS A 6 -10.60 -5.48 -18.61
C LYS A 6 -11.02 -5.07 -17.19
N ASP A 7 -11.14 -6.04 -16.27
CA ASP A 7 -11.30 -5.80 -14.82
C ASP A 7 -10.86 -7.02 -13.97
N GLU A 8 -9.71 -7.61 -14.27
CA GLU A 8 -8.96 -8.38 -13.27
C GLU A 8 -7.90 -7.46 -12.67
N THR A 9 -8.25 -6.66 -11.67
CA THR A 9 -7.24 -6.01 -10.85
C THR A 9 -6.33 -7.10 -10.27
N SER A 10 -5.03 -7.08 -10.64
CA SER A 10 -3.97 -7.96 -10.12
C SER A 10 -3.72 -7.80 -8.61
N TYR A 11 -4.62 -7.12 -7.91
CA TYR A 11 -4.54 -6.77 -6.51
C TYR A 11 -5.48 -7.67 -5.71
N GLU A 12 -4.96 -8.24 -4.63
CA GLU A 12 -5.74 -8.99 -3.64
C GLU A 12 -6.46 -8.03 -2.70
N VAL A 13 -5.76 -6.98 -2.25
CA VAL A 13 -6.31 -6.00 -1.31
C VAL A 13 -5.70 -4.62 -1.55
N VAL A 14 -6.49 -3.59 -1.26
CA VAL A 14 -6.06 -2.19 -1.31
C VAL A 14 -6.35 -1.54 0.03
N PHE A 15 -5.31 -1.01 0.67
CA PHE A 15 -5.45 -0.22 1.89
C PHE A 15 -5.38 1.27 1.54
N THR A 16 -6.19 2.09 2.19
CA THR A 16 -6.15 3.55 2.03
C THR A 16 -6.24 4.25 3.38
N ILE A 17 -5.22 5.06 3.69
CA ILE A 17 -5.22 5.99 4.83
C ILE A 17 -5.60 7.36 4.29
N GLY A 18 -6.54 8.04 4.94
CA GLY A 18 -6.99 9.37 4.55
C GLY A 18 -6.59 10.44 5.57
N PHE A 19 -5.88 11.48 5.12
CA PHE A 19 -5.43 12.61 5.95
C PHE A 19 -6.56 13.58 6.31
N LEU A 20 -7.66 13.56 5.55
CA LEU A 20 -8.85 14.36 5.83
C LEU A 20 -9.81 13.69 6.83
N LYS A 21 -9.52 12.46 7.24
CA LYS A 21 -10.31 11.75 8.27
C LYS A 21 -9.73 12.03 9.65
N LYS A 22 -10.57 11.89 10.68
CA LYS A 22 -10.10 11.96 12.07
C LYS A 22 -9.12 10.83 12.34
N ASP A 23 -8.09 11.14 13.12
CA ASP A 23 -7.14 10.19 13.69
C ASP A 23 -6.33 9.38 12.65
N VAL A 24 -5.47 10.09 11.91
CA VAL A 24 -4.57 9.50 10.91
C VAL A 24 -3.56 8.54 11.54
N GLU A 25 -3.07 8.86 12.74
CA GLU A 25 -2.09 8.00 13.43
C GLU A 25 -2.71 6.66 13.82
N LYS A 26 -3.95 6.65 14.31
CA LYS A 26 -4.68 5.39 14.51
C LYS A 26 -4.85 4.57 13.22
N GLN A 27 -5.13 5.21 12.09
CA GLN A 27 -5.21 4.51 10.80
C GLN A 27 -3.87 3.86 10.40
N LYS A 28 -2.74 4.51 10.70
CA LYS A 28 -1.39 3.96 10.47
C LYS A 28 -1.13 2.76 11.39
N ASP A 29 -1.47 2.86 12.66
CA ASP A 29 -1.29 1.76 13.63
C ASP A 29 -2.18 0.56 13.31
N ASP A 30 -3.42 0.79 12.87
CA ASP A 30 -4.33 -0.27 12.43
C ASP A 30 -3.81 -0.96 11.17
N LEU A 31 -3.27 -0.20 10.20
CA LEU A 31 -2.60 -0.76 9.02
C LEU A 31 -1.43 -1.67 9.42
N GLU A 32 -0.55 -1.22 10.30
CA GLU A 32 0.59 -2.00 10.78
C GLU A 32 0.15 -3.34 11.37
N LYS A 33 -0.84 -3.32 12.27
CA LYS A 33 -1.39 -4.54 12.89
C LYS A 33 -1.98 -5.51 11.86
N ILE A 34 -2.71 -5.00 10.86
CA ILE A 34 -3.29 -5.83 9.80
C ILE A 34 -2.17 -6.45 8.95
N LEU A 35 -1.16 -5.67 8.58
CA LEU A 35 -0.04 -6.17 7.78
C LEU A 35 0.76 -7.24 8.52
N LEU A 36 1.00 -7.08 9.83
CA LEU A 36 1.71 -8.05 10.68
C LEU A 36 1.00 -9.41 10.79
N GLN A 37 -0.32 -9.46 10.62
CA GLN A 37 -1.06 -10.73 10.61
C GLN A 37 -0.68 -11.60 9.39
N LYS A 38 -0.23 -10.99 8.29
CA LYS A 38 0.00 -11.69 7.01
C LYS A 38 1.47 -11.72 6.63
N PHE A 39 2.13 -10.57 6.57
CA PHE A 39 3.48 -10.41 6.04
C PHE A 39 4.58 -10.66 7.08
N SER A 40 5.85 -10.63 6.65
CA SER A 40 7.00 -10.69 7.55
C SER A 40 7.23 -9.34 8.24
N GLU A 41 7.77 -9.37 9.47
CA GLU A 41 8.05 -8.15 10.23
C GLU A 41 8.96 -7.18 9.48
N ASP A 42 9.98 -7.69 8.76
CA ASP A 42 10.92 -6.86 8.01
C ASP A 42 10.21 -6.10 6.89
N THR A 43 9.34 -6.78 6.13
CA THR A 43 8.55 -6.11 5.09
C THR A 43 7.57 -5.10 5.69
N VAL A 44 6.92 -5.42 6.81
CA VAL A 44 6.03 -4.45 7.47
C VAL A 44 6.81 -3.23 7.96
N LYS A 45 8.00 -3.41 8.58
CA LYS A 45 8.87 -2.31 9.02
C LYS A 45 9.25 -1.40 7.84
N GLU A 46 9.58 -1.99 6.68
CA GLU A 46 9.90 -1.23 5.47
C GLU A 46 8.71 -0.40 4.98
N ILE A 47 7.52 -1.00 4.91
CA ILE A 47 6.28 -0.32 4.51
C ILE A 47 5.98 0.81 5.49
N MET A 48 6.00 0.52 6.79
CA MET A 48 5.65 1.48 7.83
C MET A 48 6.63 2.64 7.93
N SER A 49 7.91 2.43 7.60
CA SER A 49 8.89 3.52 7.48
C SER A 49 8.45 4.56 6.44
N VAL A 50 7.89 4.11 5.31
CA VAL A 50 7.35 5.00 4.27
C VAL A 50 6.00 5.60 4.68
N VAL A 51 5.11 4.82 5.28
CA VAL A 51 3.80 5.32 5.76
C VAL A 51 3.98 6.42 6.81
N ARG A 52 4.89 6.21 7.76
CA ARG A 52 5.14 7.14 8.88
C ARG A 52 5.95 8.37 8.45
N SER A 53 6.66 8.34 7.32
CA SER A 53 7.37 9.52 6.80
C SER A 53 6.44 10.63 6.29
N LYS A 54 5.21 10.28 5.88
CA LYS A 54 4.16 11.25 5.52
C LYS A 54 3.38 11.65 6.77
N VAL A 55 3.74 12.79 7.36
CA VAL A 55 3.12 13.32 8.58
C VAL A 55 1.93 14.20 8.24
N LYS A 56 2.03 14.95 7.14
CA LYS A 56 1.01 15.86 6.63
C LYS A 56 0.56 15.49 5.22
N ASP A 57 -0.59 16.00 4.80
CA ASP A 57 -1.12 15.84 3.45
C ASP A 57 -0.22 16.46 2.37
N THR A 58 0.59 17.46 2.73
CA THR A 58 1.60 18.07 1.85
C THR A 58 2.88 17.25 1.68
N ASP A 59 3.18 16.32 2.60
CA ASP A 59 4.43 15.56 2.53
C ASP A 59 4.37 14.54 1.38
N VAL A 60 5.47 14.35 0.66
CA VAL A 60 5.48 13.51 -0.55
C VAL A 60 6.10 12.16 -0.25
N ILE A 61 5.33 11.11 -0.48
CA ILE A 61 5.85 9.75 -0.73
C ILE A 61 6.08 9.58 -2.22
N GLU A 62 7.31 9.17 -2.58
CA GLU A 62 7.66 8.67 -3.90
C GLU A 62 7.16 7.23 -4.10
N ALA A 63 6.93 6.86 -5.36
CA ALA A 63 6.46 5.52 -5.68
C ALA A 63 7.47 4.46 -5.24
N ARG A 64 7.00 3.40 -4.59
CA ARG A 64 7.85 2.31 -4.10
C ARG A 64 7.17 0.95 -4.22
N TYR A 65 7.96 -0.05 -4.57
CA TYR A 65 7.58 -1.45 -4.54
C TYR A 65 8.18 -2.13 -3.31
N PHE A 66 7.43 -3.06 -2.75
CA PHE A 66 7.88 -3.92 -1.66
C PHE A 66 7.66 -5.37 -2.06
N TYR A 67 8.46 -6.27 -1.49
CA TYR A 67 8.34 -7.70 -1.73
C TYR A 67 8.47 -8.44 -0.40
N ASP A 68 7.48 -9.28 -0.11
CA ASP A 68 7.48 -10.12 1.09
C ASP A 68 7.85 -11.55 0.72
N LYS A 69 9.02 -12.01 1.20
CA LYS A 69 9.52 -13.37 0.94
C LYS A 69 8.68 -14.46 1.60
N LYS A 70 7.99 -14.16 2.70
CA LYS A 70 7.18 -15.12 3.46
C LYS A 70 5.94 -15.54 2.68
N THR A 71 5.28 -14.58 2.03
CA THR A 71 4.04 -14.81 1.27
C THR A 71 4.27 -14.94 -0.24
N ASP A 72 5.45 -14.57 -0.73
CA ASP A 72 5.77 -14.46 -2.16
C ASP A 72 4.80 -13.50 -2.87
N GLN A 73 4.64 -12.31 -2.26
CA GLN A 73 3.73 -11.28 -2.74
C GLN A 73 4.44 -9.94 -2.90
N TYR A 74 4.07 -9.24 -3.96
CA TYR A 74 4.48 -7.86 -4.19
C TYR A 74 3.46 -6.91 -3.58
N MET A 75 3.94 -5.72 -3.21
CA MET A 75 3.11 -4.59 -2.86
C MET A 75 3.60 -3.34 -3.57
N TYR A 76 2.69 -2.40 -3.82
CA TYR A 76 2.98 -1.14 -4.46
C TYR A 76 2.34 0.02 -3.71
N MET A 77 3.15 1.02 -3.40
CA MET A 77 2.70 2.31 -2.88
C MET A 77 2.94 3.35 -3.98
N PRO A 78 1.89 3.92 -4.58
CA PRO A 78 2.04 4.92 -5.62
C PRO A 78 2.56 6.23 -5.04
N LYS A 79 3.10 7.06 -5.92
CA LYS A 79 3.44 8.44 -5.57
C LYS A 79 2.19 9.16 -5.06
N SER A 80 2.35 9.86 -3.94
CA SER A 80 1.25 10.60 -3.30
C SER A 80 0.87 11.88 -4.05
N TRP A 81 1.82 12.65 -4.59
CA TRP A 81 1.53 13.92 -5.27
C TRP A 81 1.68 13.78 -6.81
N PRO A 82 0.85 14.45 -7.65
CA PRO A 82 -0.21 15.42 -7.33
C PRO A 82 -1.59 14.82 -7.07
N ILE A 83 -1.81 13.55 -7.40
CA ILE A 83 -3.16 12.97 -7.49
C ILE A 83 -3.72 12.55 -6.12
N ARG A 84 -2.85 12.12 -5.20
CA ARG A 84 -3.20 11.41 -3.94
C ARG A 84 -2.67 12.12 -2.70
N GLY A 85 -2.46 13.43 -2.74
CA GLY A 85 -1.77 14.17 -1.66
C GLY A 85 -2.40 13.95 -0.28
N SER A 86 -3.73 13.86 -0.24
CA SER A 86 -4.50 13.62 0.99
C SER A 86 -4.61 12.15 1.42
N THR A 87 -3.89 11.22 0.77
CA THR A 87 -4.00 9.78 1.06
C THR A 87 -2.66 9.05 0.99
N ILE A 88 -2.59 7.90 1.66
CA ILE A 88 -1.60 6.85 1.36
C ILE A 88 -2.39 5.64 0.86
N THR A 89 -2.00 5.09 -0.28
CA THR A 89 -2.59 3.86 -0.81
C THR A 89 -1.54 2.77 -0.83
N LEU A 90 -1.87 1.57 -0.37
CA LEU A 90 -1.01 0.40 -0.50
C LEU A 90 -1.79 -0.68 -1.26
N TYR A 91 -1.28 -1.05 -2.43
CA TYR A 91 -1.78 -2.14 -3.24
C TYR A 91 -1.01 -3.41 -2.89
N VAL A 92 -1.72 -4.49 -2.55
CA VAL A 92 -1.13 -5.82 -2.38
C VAL A 92 -1.50 -6.64 -3.61
N TYR A 93 -0.51 -7.18 -4.33
CA TYR A 93 -0.75 -8.04 -5.49
C TYR A 93 -1.25 -9.41 -5.06
N ARG A 94 -2.04 -10.08 -5.91
CA ARG A 94 -2.38 -11.50 -5.69
C ARG A 94 -1.09 -12.33 -5.71
N LYS A 95 -1.09 -13.42 -4.96
CA LYS A 95 0.07 -14.31 -4.94
C LYS A 95 0.36 -14.85 -6.34
N GLY A 96 1.62 -14.75 -6.77
CA GLY A 96 2.06 -15.12 -8.12
C GLY A 96 2.00 -13.99 -9.15
N ASP A 97 1.26 -12.89 -8.89
CA ASP A 97 1.28 -11.71 -9.73
C ASP A 97 2.53 -10.87 -9.45
N LYS A 98 3.13 -10.35 -10.52
CA LYS A 98 4.31 -9.47 -10.45
C LYS A 98 3.96 -8.07 -10.94
N PRO A 99 4.52 -7.01 -10.32
CA PRO A 99 4.47 -5.68 -10.91
C PRO A 99 5.20 -5.71 -12.26
N PHE A 100 4.58 -5.07 -13.25
CA PHE A 100 5.03 -5.00 -14.64
C PHE A 100 6.31 -4.16 -14.81
#